data_AF-A0A954N6T2-F1
#
_entry.id   AF-A0A954N6T2-F1
#
_cell.length_a   1.000
_cell.length_b   1.000
_cell.length_c   1.000
_cell.angle_alpha   90.00
_cell.angle_beta   90.00
_cell.angle_gamma   90.00
#
_symmetry.space_group_name_H-M   'P 1'
#
loop_
_entity.id
_entity.type
_entity.pdbx_description
1 polymer ?
#
loop_
_entity_poly.entity_id
_entity_poly.type
_entity_poly.pdbx_seq_one_letter_code
_entity_poly.pdbx_strand_id
1 'polypeptide(L)'
;MLTSLKNTFVVATLVTLSSSVAFAADPQFKKDAPQFKQMVPQQNMQKKMLIGGYYSPSLRCNFSVQTVNFYGYTVRAARLVSDPQWGSPLKNLGLRQGDVIFRLDGVPVANNYELENHYSWTTVRYSRQGIGQVRNGQVYIENNQLVDNGFDNGFDHGQP
;
A
#
# COMPACT_ATOMS: atom_id res chain seq x y z
N MET A 1 -25.30 -33.88 31.54
CA MET A 1 -24.92 -34.72 30.38
C MET A 1 -23.75 -34.03 29.67
N LEU A 2 -22.53 -34.53 29.87
CA LEU A 2 -21.32 -34.03 29.21
C LEU A 2 -21.04 -34.88 27.97
N THR A 3 -21.13 -34.31 26.77
CA THR A 3 -20.69 -34.96 25.55
C THR A 3 -19.31 -34.45 25.16
N SER A 4 -18.32 -35.33 25.38
CA SER A 4 -16.92 -35.20 25.01
C SER A 4 -16.76 -35.37 23.49
N LEU A 5 -16.19 -34.37 22.81
CA LEU A 5 -15.80 -34.44 21.39
C LEU A 5 -14.29 -34.61 21.30
N LYS A 6 -13.88 -35.79 20.80
CA LYS A 6 -12.50 -36.13 20.45
C LYS A 6 -12.23 -35.61 19.04
N ASN A 7 -11.41 -34.57 18.91
CA ASN A 7 -10.95 -34.11 17.61
C ASN A 7 -9.68 -34.86 17.20
N THR A 8 -9.84 -35.73 16.22
CA THR A 8 -8.78 -36.49 15.54
C THR A 8 -7.88 -35.53 14.75
N PHE A 9 -6.60 -35.49 15.10
CA PHE A 9 -5.55 -34.78 14.35
C PHE A 9 -5.06 -35.68 13.21
N VAL A 10 -5.21 -35.23 11.96
CA VAL A 10 -4.55 -35.84 10.80
C VAL A 10 -3.28 -35.05 10.51
N VAL A 11 -2.13 -35.66 10.71
CA VAL A 11 -0.82 -35.11 10.40
C VAL A 11 -0.55 -35.37 8.91
N ALA A 12 -0.58 -34.33 8.09
CA ALA A 12 -0.19 -34.40 6.69
C ALA A 12 1.32 -34.13 6.56
N THR A 13 2.08 -35.15 6.24
CA THR A 13 3.53 -35.08 5.98
C THR A 13 3.76 -34.48 4.59
N LEU A 14 4.40 -33.30 4.52
CA LEU A 14 4.75 -32.66 3.26
C LEU A 14 6.16 -33.11 2.83
N VAL A 15 6.25 -33.77 1.66
CA VAL A 15 7.51 -34.17 1.03
C VAL A 15 8.07 -32.98 0.24
N THR A 16 9.27 -32.53 0.56
CA THR A 16 10.01 -31.52 -0.22
C THR A 16 10.84 -32.20 -1.31
N LEU A 17 10.53 -31.95 -2.58
CA LEU A 17 11.42 -32.24 -3.69
C LEU A 17 12.34 -31.04 -3.93
N SER A 18 13.63 -31.23 -3.67
CA SER A 18 14.69 -30.28 -4.02
C SER A 18 15.23 -30.62 -5.41
N SER A 19 14.86 -29.82 -6.42
CA SER A 19 15.42 -29.93 -7.77
C SER A 19 16.57 -28.95 -7.93
N SER A 20 17.81 -29.44 -7.86
CA SER A 20 19.02 -28.68 -8.15
C SER A 20 19.21 -28.57 -9.65
N VAL A 21 19.04 -27.38 -10.24
CA VAL A 21 19.37 -27.14 -11.66
C VAL A 21 20.72 -26.44 -11.72
N ALA A 22 21.74 -27.16 -12.18
CA ALA A 22 23.07 -26.59 -12.44
C ALA A 22 23.02 -25.82 -13.77
N PHE A 23 23.14 -24.50 -13.72
CA PHE A 23 23.31 -23.66 -14.90
C PHE A 23 24.80 -23.58 -15.24
N ALA A 24 25.18 -24.17 -16.37
CA ALA A 24 26.48 -23.98 -16.99
C ALA A 24 26.62 -22.53 -17.46
N ALA A 25 27.77 -21.92 -17.16
CA ALA A 25 28.11 -20.57 -17.56
C ALA A 25 28.59 -20.56 -19.02
N ASP A 26 27.83 -19.92 -19.91
CA ASP A 26 28.31 -19.52 -21.23
C ASP A 26 29.11 -18.20 -21.15
N PRO A 27 30.35 -18.15 -21.65
CA PRO A 27 31.11 -16.92 -21.76
C PRO A 27 30.84 -16.23 -23.12
N GLN A 28 30.85 -14.90 -23.08
CA GLN A 28 30.93 -13.96 -24.22
C GLN A 28 29.61 -13.55 -24.90
N PHE A 29 28.85 -12.68 -24.23
CA PHE A 29 28.06 -11.67 -24.96
C PHE A 29 28.83 -10.34 -24.97
N LYS A 30 29.12 -9.89 -26.18
CA LYS A 30 29.93 -8.70 -26.47
C LYS A 30 29.22 -7.43 -26.03
N LYS A 31 30.01 -6.54 -25.41
CA LYS A 31 29.74 -5.12 -25.18
C LYS A 31 29.36 -4.45 -26.49
N ASP A 32 28.12 -3.99 -26.62
CA ASP A 32 27.74 -2.82 -27.42
C ASP A 32 26.41 -2.29 -26.87
N ALA A 33 26.51 -1.41 -25.86
CA ALA A 33 25.35 -0.77 -25.25
C ALA A 33 25.04 0.55 -25.99
N PRO A 34 23.84 0.72 -26.57
CA PRO A 34 23.37 2.04 -26.99
C PRO A 34 23.21 2.94 -25.75
N GLN A 35 23.85 4.11 -25.78
CA GLN A 35 23.71 5.12 -24.73
C GLN A 35 22.30 5.73 -24.78
N PHE A 36 21.36 5.09 -24.09
CA PHE A 36 20.07 5.70 -23.78
C PHE A 36 20.31 6.83 -22.79
N LYS A 37 20.25 8.05 -23.33
CA LYS A 37 20.23 9.32 -22.62
C LYS A 37 18.97 9.37 -21.76
N GLN A 38 18.99 8.73 -20.59
CA GLN A 38 17.95 8.82 -19.59
C GLN A 38 18.02 10.21 -18.93
N MET A 39 17.28 11.15 -19.48
CA MET A 39 16.78 12.30 -18.73
C MET A 39 15.27 12.35 -18.92
N VAL A 40 14.57 11.44 -18.24
CA VAL A 40 13.21 11.76 -17.81
C VAL A 40 13.42 12.58 -16.54
N PRO A 41 13.06 13.87 -16.51
CA PRO A 41 13.06 14.60 -15.26
C PRO A 41 12.15 13.83 -14.31
N GLN A 42 12.71 13.33 -13.21
CA GLN A 42 11.94 12.98 -12.02
C GLN A 42 11.26 14.28 -11.59
N GLN A 43 10.12 14.56 -12.20
CA GLN A 43 9.34 15.75 -11.93
C GLN A 43 9.08 15.74 -10.44
N ASN A 44 9.49 16.84 -9.83
CA ASN A 44 9.41 17.14 -8.42
C ASN A 44 7.96 17.04 -7.93
N MET A 45 7.46 15.82 -7.69
CA MET A 45 6.34 15.58 -6.79
C MET A 45 6.83 15.74 -5.35
N GLN A 46 7.50 16.86 -5.06
CA GLN A 46 7.60 17.42 -3.72
C GLN A 46 6.22 17.99 -3.37
N LYS A 47 5.22 17.10 -3.34
CA LYS A 47 3.88 17.39 -2.85
C LYS A 47 4.10 17.86 -1.42
N LYS A 48 3.94 19.18 -1.23
CA LYS A 48 4.18 19.95 0.00
C LYS A 48 3.99 19.06 1.21
N MET A 49 5.10 18.53 1.75
CA MET A 49 5.07 17.73 2.96
C MET A 49 4.73 18.69 4.08
N LEU A 50 3.45 18.82 4.42
CA LEU A 50 3.08 19.47 5.67
C LEU A 50 3.76 18.66 6.77
N ILE A 51 4.56 19.36 7.59
CA ILE A 51 5.10 18.85 8.84
C ILE A 51 3.91 18.25 9.62
N GLY A 52 3.78 16.93 9.60
CA GLY A 52 2.73 16.20 10.32
C GLY A 52 1.93 15.17 9.51
N GLY A 53 1.94 15.17 8.18
CA GLY A 53 1.23 14.13 7.43
C GLY A 53 1.20 14.27 5.91
N TYR A 54 0.92 13.15 5.25
CA TYR A 54 0.71 13.03 3.82
C TYR A 54 -0.77 12.79 3.53
N TYR A 55 -1.38 13.67 2.74
CA TYR A 55 -2.74 13.46 2.25
C TYR A 55 -2.74 12.59 1.01
N SER A 56 -3.40 11.43 1.12
CA SER A 56 -3.64 10.54 -0.01
C SER A 56 -4.97 10.88 -0.69
N PRO A 57 -4.97 11.32 -1.96
CA PRO A 57 -6.20 11.58 -2.71
C PRO A 57 -6.99 10.29 -2.93
N SER A 58 -6.31 9.20 -3.29
CA SER A 58 -6.92 7.90 -3.62
C SER A 58 -7.61 7.28 -2.40
N LEU A 59 -7.08 7.49 -1.20
CA LEU A 59 -7.66 7.02 0.06
C LEU A 59 -8.48 8.10 0.80
N ARG A 60 -8.49 9.35 0.31
CA ARG A 60 -9.17 10.52 0.90
C ARG A 60 -8.95 10.66 2.41
N CYS A 61 -7.69 10.58 2.84
CA CYS A 61 -7.31 10.60 4.26
C CYS A 61 -5.87 11.11 4.46
N ASN A 62 -5.58 11.67 5.64
CA ASN A 62 -4.22 12.04 6.04
C ASN A 62 -3.51 10.88 6.75
N PHE A 63 -2.26 10.64 6.38
CA PHE A 63 -1.42 9.58 6.93
C PHE A 63 -0.12 10.12 7.50
N SER A 64 0.42 9.42 8.49
CA SER A 64 1.80 9.58 8.93
C SER A 64 2.46 8.22 8.86
N VAL A 65 3.49 8.11 8.02
CA VAL A 65 4.31 6.91 7.95
C VAL A 65 5.31 6.95 9.10
N GLN A 66 5.19 5.99 10.01
CA GLN A 66 6.02 5.91 11.18
C GLN A 66 6.37 4.47 11.53
N THR A 67 7.40 4.33 12.35
CA THR A 67 7.80 3.05 12.91
C THR A 67 6.92 2.73 14.10
N VAL A 68 6.19 1.62 14.05
CA VAL A 68 5.32 1.14 15.13
C VAL A 68 5.86 -0.16 15.71
N ASN A 69 5.80 -0.30 17.04
CA ASN A 69 6.07 -1.57 17.72
C ASN A 69 4.76 -2.37 17.78
N PHE A 70 4.78 -3.58 17.26
CA PHE A 70 3.63 -4.47 17.21
C PHE A 70 4.06 -5.89 17.57
N TYR A 71 3.58 -6.41 18.71
CA TYR A 71 3.99 -7.70 19.28
C TYR A 71 5.52 -7.89 19.40
N GLY A 72 6.25 -6.84 19.78
CA GLY A 72 7.71 -6.90 19.92
C GLY A 72 8.48 -6.78 18.60
N TYR A 73 7.78 -6.66 17.46
CA TYR A 73 8.38 -6.39 16.17
C TYR A 73 8.22 -4.92 15.80
N THR A 74 9.30 -4.34 15.29
CA THR A 74 9.33 -2.95 14.83
C THR A 74 9.08 -2.93 13.32
N VAL A 75 7.96 -2.35 12.89
CA VAL A 75 7.59 -2.29 11.47
C VAL A 75 7.26 -0.85 11.08
N ARG A 76 7.58 -0.47 9.84
CA ARG A 76 7.04 0.77 9.26
C ARG A 76 5.61 0.55 8.80
N ALA A 77 4.74 1.49 9.14
CA ALA A 77 3.32 1.45 8.81
C ALA A 77 2.76 2.86 8.65
N ALA A 78 1.64 2.98 7.95
CA ALA A 78 0.91 4.24 7.82
C ALA A 78 -0.16 4.35 8.90
N ARG A 79 -0.03 5.32 9.81
CA ARG A 79 -1.09 5.66 10.77
C ARG A 79 -2.01 6.71 10.17
N LEU A 80 -3.32 6.53 10.33
CA LEU A 80 -4.32 7.53 10.00
C LEU A 80 -4.21 8.70 10.98
N VAL A 81 -3.92 9.90 10.47
CA VAL A 81 -3.77 11.13 11.27
C VAL A 81 -5.10 11.86 11.39
N SER A 82 -6.00 11.67 10.43
CA SER A 82 -7.38 12.17 10.46
C SER A 82 -8.36 11.03 10.20
N ASP A 83 -9.64 11.27 10.47
CA ASP A 83 -10.68 10.34 10.02
C ASP A 83 -10.76 10.32 8.48
N PRO A 84 -11.04 9.15 7.88
CA PRO A 84 -11.31 9.08 6.44
C PRO A 84 -12.54 9.90 6.06
N GLN A 85 -12.46 10.62 4.95
CA GLN A 85 -13.57 11.42 4.42
C GLN A 85 -14.72 10.55 3.90
N TRP A 86 -15.89 11.16 3.69
CA TRP A 86 -17.03 10.50 3.06
C TRP A 86 -16.68 9.97 1.66
N GLY A 87 -17.12 8.75 1.36
CA GLY A 87 -16.77 8.06 0.12
C GLY A 87 -15.36 7.47 0.08
N SER A 88 -14.54 7.64 1.13
CA SER A 88 -13.24 6.97 1.22
C SER A 88 -13.41 5.44 1.29
N PRO A 89 -12.60 4.65 0.56
CA PRO A 89 -12.59 3.20 0.69
C PRO A 89 -12.30 2.75 2.13
N LEU A 90 -11.48 3.51 2.87
CA LEU A 90 -11.14 3.19 4.26
C LEU A 90 -12.30 3.37 5.22
N LYS A 91 -13.24 4.29 4.90
CA LYS A 91 -14.46 4.47 5.69
C LYS A 91 -15.36 3.23 5.62
N ASN A 92 -15.39 2.55 4.47
CA ASN A 92 -16.16 1.31 4.28
C ASN A 92 -15.66 0.16 5.17
N LEU A 93 -14.36 0.15 5.51
CA LEU A 93 -13.78 -0.77 6.50
C LEU A 93 -14.04 -0.35 7.96
N GLY A 94 -14.65 0.81 8.17
CA GLY A 94 -14.86 1.40 9.48
C GLY A 94 -13.55 1.83 10.16
N LEU A 95 -12.51 2.17 9.38
CA LEU A 95 -11.29 2.74 9.94
C LEU A 95 -11.51 4.17 10.43
N ARG A 96 -10.78 4.52 11.47
CA ARG A 96 -10.83 5.83 12.13
C ARG A 96 -9.44 6.40 12.35
N GLN A 97 -9.37 7.67 12.73
CA GLN A 97 -8.15 8.31 13.18
C GLN A 97 -7.44 7.44 14.24
N GLY A 98 -6.12 7.29 14.08
CA GLY A 98 -5.27 6.51 14.98
C GLY A 98 -5.07 5.05 14.58
N ASP A 99 -5.92 4.52 13.69
CA ASP A 99 -5.73 3.18 13.11
C ASP A 99 -4.47 3.11 12.24
N VAL A 100 -3.94 1.90 12.07
CA VAL A 100 -2.66 1.67 11.40
C VAL A 100 -2.82 0.68 10.26
N ILE A 101 -2.36 1.05 9.07
CA ILE A 101 -2.29 0.20 7.88
C ILE A 101 -0.85 -0.31 7.73
N PHE A 102 -0.70 -1.63 7.65
CA PHE A 102 0.59 -2.29 7.52
C PHE A 102 0.91 -2.69 6.09
N ARG A 103 -0.10 -3.19 5.34
CA ARG A 103 0.08 -3.69 3.98
C ARG A 103 -1.11 -3.37 3.09
N LEU A 104 -0.84 -3.17 1.82
CA LEU A 104 -1.80 -3.11 0.72
C LEU A 104 -1.40 -4.21 -0.26
N ASP A 105 -2.31 -5.13 -0.60
CA ASP A 105 -2.06 -6.26 -1.50
C ASP A 105 -0.83 -7.11 -1.15
N GLY A 106 -0.56 -7.23 0.15
CA GLY A 106 0.60 -7.94 0.67
C GLY A 106 1.92 -7.15 0.66
N VAL A 107 1.95 -5.98 -0.01
CA VAL A 107 3.08 -5.05 -0.06
C VAL A 107 3.14 -4.21 1.23
N PRO A 108 4.29 -4.15 1.93
CA PRO A 108 4.44 -3.31 3.13
C PRO A 108 4.37 -1.80 2.82
N VAL A 109 3.58 -1.07 3.60
CA VAL A 109 3.48 0.39 3.47
C VAL A 109 4.63 1.06 4.21
N ALA A 110 5.77 1.19 3.54
CA ALA A 110 6.98 1.76 4.12
C ALA A 110 7.18 3.27 3.83
N ASN A 111 6.45 3.83 2.87
CA ASN A 111 6.54 5.22 2.44
C ASN A 111 5.20 5.68 1.83
N ASN A 112 5.09 6.97 1.50
CA ASN A 112 3.87 7.54 0.92
C ASN A 112 3.62 7.08 -0.53
N TYR A 113 4.67 6.72 -1.26
CA TYR A 113 4.55 6.26 -2.64
C TYR A 113 3.80 4.92 -2.70
N GLU A 114 4.07 4.01 -1.77
CA GLU A 114 3.33 2.75 -1.65
C GLU A 114 1.84 2.97 -1.35
N LEU A 115 1.43 4.07 -0.72
CA LEU A 115 0.00 4.36 -0.51
C LEU A 115 -0.71 4.73 -1.81
N GLU A 116 -0.03 5.43 -2.73
CA GLU A 116 -0.62 5.93 -3.97
C GLU A 116 -0.54 4.94 -5.13
N ASN A 117 0.43 4.04 -5.12
CA ASN A 117 0.65 3.11 -6.23
C ASN A 117 -0.31 1.89 -6.22
N HIS A 118 -1.34 1.90 -5.36
CA HIS A 118 -2.35 0.86 -5.29
C HIS A 118 -3.68 1.36 -5.85
N TYR A 119 -4.25 0.59 -6.77
CA TYR A 119 -5.53 0.86 -7.42
C TYR A 119 -6.22 -0.48 -7.70
N SER A 120 -7.54 -0.45 -7.94
CA SER A 120 -8.41 -1.63 -8.07
C SER A 120 -8.79 -2.25 -6.71
N TRP A 121 -9.24 -3.51 -6.74
CA TRP A 121 -9.55 -4.31 -5.56
C TRP A 121 -8.28 -4.58 -4.75
N THR A 122 -8.14 -3.87 -3.64
CA THR A 122 -6.98 -3.93 -2.77
C THR A 122 -7.34 -4.58 -1.43
N THR A 123 -6.53 -5.54 -1.03
CA THR A 123 -6.56 -6.13 0.31
C THR A 123 -5.77 -5.27 1.28
N VAL A 124 -6.45 -4.66 2.24
CA VAL A 124 -5.87 -3.82 3.28
C VAL A 124 -5.63 -4.65 4.53
N ARG A 125 -4.38 -4.70 4.99
CA ARG A 125 -4.03 -5.28 6.30
C ARG A 125 -3.81 -4.17 7.32
N TYR A 126 -4.65 -4.12 8.33
CA TYR A 126 -4.70 -3.00 9.29
C TYR A 126 -4.90 -3.47 10.74
N SER A 127 -4.64 -2.60 11.71
CA SER A 127 -5.01 -2.77 13.11
C SER A 127 -5.72 -1.53 13.60
N ARG A 128 -6.75 -1.73 14.43
CA ARG A 128 -7.48 -0.65 15.07
C ARG A 128 -6.77 -0.21 16.34
N GLN A 129 -6.76 1.09 16.61
CA GLN A 129 -6.14 1.62 17.82
C GLN A 129 -6.72 0.95 19.07
N GLY A 130 -5.85 0.48 19.97
CA GLY A 130 -6.24 -0.11 21.25
C GLY A 130 -6.69 -1.58 21.22
N ILE A 131 -6.96 -2.18 20.05
CA ILE A 131 -7.44 -3.58 19.96
C ILE A 131 -6.28 -4.57 19.81
N GLY A 132 -5.14 -4.14 19.25
CA GLY A 132 -3.97 -5.00 19.05
C GLY A 132 -4.16 -6.13 18.05
N GLN A 133 -5.34 -6.29 17.45
CA GLN A 133 -5.62 -7.33 16.46
C GLN A 133 -5.39 -6.82 15.05
N VAL A 134 -4.62 -7.56 14.26
CA VAL A 134 -4.51 -7.33 12.82
C VAL A 134 -5.70 -7.95 12.12
N ARG A 135 -6.32 -7.18 11.24
CA ARG A 135 -7.45 -7.59 10.41
C ARG A 135 -7.09 -7.37 8.95
N ASN A 136 -7.79 -8.10 8.10
CA ASN A 136 -7.75 -7.90 6.66
C ASN A 136 -9.14 -7.42 6.21
N GLY A 137 -9.17 -6.48 5.28
CA GLY A 137 -10.39 -6.04 4.62
C GLY A 137 -10.12 -5.82 3.14
N GLN A 138 -11.15 -5.90 2.31
CA GLN A 138 -11.05 -5.62 0.89
C GLN A 138 -11.77 -4.31 0.59
N VAL A 139 -11.14 -3.46 -0.22
CA VAL A 139 -11.71 -2.20 -0.69
C VAL A 139 -11.38 -2.01 -2.16
N TYR A 140 -12.20 -1.23 -2.85
CA TYR A 140 -11.87 -0.78 -4.19
C TYR A 140 -11.24 0.62 -4.10
N ILE A 141 -10.00 0.76 -4.58
CA ILE A 141 -9.29 2.03 -4.66
C ILE A 141 -9.37 2.54 -6.10
N GLU A 142 -9.94 3.73 -6.27
CA GLU A 142 -10.03 4.39 -7.56
C GLU A 142 -8.66 4.90 -8.01
N ASN A 143 -8.37 4.78 -9.31
CA ASN A 143 -7.14 5.34 -9.87
C ASN A 143 -7.29 6.87 -9.98
N ASN A 144 -6.72 7.61 -9.02
CA ASN A 144 -6.77 9.07 -9.00
C ASN A 144 -5.75 9.75 -9.92
N GLN A 145 -4.97 8.99 -10.72
CA GLN A 145 -4.04 9.55 -11.72
C GLN A 145 -4.75 10.27 -12.88
N LEU A 146 -6.08 10.19 -12.95
CA LEU A 146 -6.87 10.77 -14.04
C LEU A 146 -7.41 12.19 -13.75
N VAL A 147 -7.21 12.74 -12.56
CA VAL A 147 -7.89 14.01 -12.16
C VAL A 147 -7.10 15.27 -12.52
N ASP A 148 -5.86 15.17 -13.03
CA ASP A 148 -5.00 16.34 -13.23
C ASP A 148 -4.65 16.66 -14.70
N ASN A 149 -5.65 16.71 -15.59
CA ASN A 149 -5.43 17.23 -16.96
C ASN A 149 -6.54 18.18 -17.47
N GLY A 150 -7.44 18.68 -16.62
CA GLY A 150 -8.71 19.27 -17.11
C GLY A 150 -9.16 20.62 -16.58
N PHE A 151 -8.52 21.22 -15.57
CA PHE A 151 -8.84 22.61 -15.18
C PHE A 151 -8.03 23.59 -16.02
N ASP A 152 -8.23 23.53 -17.33
CA ASP A 152 -8.04 24.67 -18.21
C ASP A 152 -9.16 25.67 -17.85
N ASN A 153 -8.89 26.56 -16.90
CA ASN A 153 -9.77 27.69 -16.55
C ASN A 153 -9.73 28.77 -17.67
N GLY A 154 -9.73 28.35 -18.94
CA GLY A 154 -9.74 29.19 -20.13
C GLY A 154 -11.10 29.80 -20.45
N PHE A 155 -11.93 30.10 -19.44
CA PHE A 155 -13.11 30.95 -19.60
C PHE A 155 -12.78 32.37 -19.14
N ASP A 156 -11.82 33.00 -19.83
CA ASP A 156 -11.74 34.45 -19.92
C ASP A 156 -12.76 34.92 -20.95
N HIS A 157 -13.97 35.21 -20.49
CA HIS A 157 -14.98 35.96 -21.24
C HIS A 157 -14.98 37.43 -20.80
N GLY A 158 -13.81 38.06 -20.78
CA GLY A 158 -13.68 39.51 -20.68
C GLY A 158 -13.76 40.21 -22.04
N GLN A 159 -14.93 40.19 -22.70
CA GLN A 159 -15.35 41.32 -23.55
C GLN A 159 -16.00 42.36 -22.63
N PRO A 160 -15.67 43.65 -22.76
CA PRO A 160 -16.15 44.46 -23.90
C PRO A 160 -15.08 45.15 -24.74
#